data_AF-A0A938WXH2-F1
#
_entry.id   AF-A0A938WXH2-F1
#
_cell.length_a   1.000
_cell.length_b   1.000
_cell.length_c   1.000
_cell.angle_alpha   90.00
_cell.angle_beta   90.00
_cell.angle_gamma   90.00
#
_symmetry.space_group_name_H-M   'P 1'
#
loop_
_entity.id
_entity.type
_entity.pdbx_description
1 polymer ?
#
loop_
_entity_poly.entity_id
_entity_poly.type
_entity_poly.pdbx_seq_one_letter_code
_entity_poly.pdbx_strand_id
1 'polypeptide(L)'
;MPVTTVRTDAPRRDFAEGETGRGPSVPSGGLCNDPRAGQWDGRRMFRNMIADYKTVVVTDGEGVRNSLYVSGCPFHCEGCFNASIWDFQAGHEYTQRLEDRIIEDLRPGYIQGLTFLGGEPMLATPVLVPLARRIRAEFGHAKDLWCWTGYTWEELMRPGETPDKRELLELIDVLVDGRYIKTLKDSLLQFRGSSNQRILDVPRSLEAGGPVVWARLHDQERDIPEIYLKDRESGKSTSS
;
A
#
# COMPACT_ATOMS: atom_id res chain seq x y z
N MET A 1 42.28 7.88 -15.84
CA MET A 1 41.14 8.38 -15.04
C MET A 1 39.88 8.11 -15.85
N PRO A 2 39.12 7.03 -15.61
CA PRO A 2 37.89 6.79 -16.34
C PRO A 2 36.81 7.74 -15.79
N VAL A 3 36.24 8.54 -16.69
CA VAL A 3 35.12 9.46 -16.40
C VAL A 3 33.90 8.61 -16.09
N THR A 4 33.49 8.60 -14.82
CA THR A 4 32.24 7.98 -14.39
C THR A 4 31.09 8.79 -14.98
N THR A 5 30.49 8.30 -16.06
CA THR A 5 29.29 8.87 -16.64
C THR A 5 28.16 8.58 -15.65
N VAL A 6 27.75 9.60 -14.89
CA VAL A 6 26.51 9.54 -14.10
C VAL A 6 25.38 9.34 -15.11
N ARG A 7 24.78 8.14 -15.13
CA ARG A 7 23.52 7.92 -15.85
C ARG A 7 22.52 8.90 -15.26
N THR A 8 22.16 9.93 -16.01
CA THR A 8 20.99 10.74 -15.68
C THR A 8 19.80 9.80 -15.74
N ASP A 9 19.14 9.60 -14.60
CA ASP A 9 17.91 8.80 -14.53
C ASP A 9 16.96 9.30 -15.63
N ALA A 10 16.53 8.38 -16.49
CA ALA A 10 15.54 8.68 -17.51
C ALA A 10 14.30 9.29 -16.83
N PRO A 11 13.62 10.26 -17.47
CA PRO A 11 12.44 10.86 -16.88
C PRO A 11 11.41 9.77 -16.53
N ARG A 12 11.05 9.70 -15.24
CA ARG A 12 10.00 8.82 -14.68
C ARG A 12 8.64 9.34 -15.15
N ARG A 13 8.33 9.10 -16.42
CA ARG A 13 7.14 9.64 -17.08
C ARG A 13 6.48 8.54 -17.89
N ASP A 14 5.43 7.95 -17.32
CA ASP A 14 4.50 7.08 -18.05
C ASP A 14 3.48 7.87 -18.89
N PHE A 15 3.54 9.20 -18.82
CA PHE A 15 2.81 10.13 -19.68
C PHE A 15 3.73 11.16 -20.34
N ALA A 16 3.57 11.36 -21.64
CA ALA A 16 4.26 12.41 -22.38
C ALA A 16 3.65 13.80 -22.08
N GLU A 17 4.45 14.86 -22.26
CA GLU A 17 3.97 16.24 -22.14
C GLU A 17 2.85 16.50 -23.17
N GLY A 18 1.67 16.92 -22.69
CA GLY A 18 0.48 17.17 -23.53
C GLY A 18 -0.53 16.01 -23.63
N GLU A 19 -0.28 14.85 -23.00
CA GLU A 19 -1.27 13.76 -22.98
C GLU A 19 -2.50 14.10 -22.12
N THR A 20 -3.68 13.91 -22.69
CA THR A 20 -5.00 14.10 -22.05
C THR A 20 -5.53 12.77 -21.49
N GLY A 21 -6.52 12.81 -20.60
CA GLY A 21 -7.17 11.59 -20.08
C GLY A 21 -6.55 11.00 -18.80
N ARG A 22 -5.88 11.82 -17.97
CA ARG A 22 -5.42 11.40 -16.63
C ARG A 22 -6.55 10.98 -15.68
N GLY A 23 -7.80 11.39 -15.95
CA GLY A 23 -8.88 11.34 -14.96
C GLY A 23 -8.58 12.26 -13.78
N PRO A 24 -9.32 12.17 -12.67
CA PRO A 24 -9.06 12.93 -11.44
C PRO A 24 -7.83 12.35 -10.71
N SER A 25 -6.65 12.41 -11.33
CA SER A 25 -5.39 11.95 -10.72
C SER A 25 -4.84 13.02 -9.76
N VAL A 26 -4.21 12.61 -8.66
CA VAL A 26 -3.31 13.50 -7.91
C VAL A 26 -2.05 13.71 -8.77
N PRO A 27 -1.78 14.91 -9.31
CA PRO A 27 -0.59 15.12 -10.11
C PRO A 27 0.64 14.99 -9.20
N SER A 28 1.46 13.97 -9.45
CA SER A 28 2.67 13.73 -8.64
C SER A 28 3.78 14.77 -8.89
N GLY A 29 3.59 15.70 -9.84
CA GLY A 29 4.61 16.68 -10.22
C GLY A 29 5.87 16.05 -10.83
N GLY A 30 5.81 14.80 -11.31
CA GLY A 30 6.96 14.05 -11.78
C GLY A 30 7.72 13.30 -10.68
N LEU A 31 7.23 13.31 -9.44
CA LEU A 31 7.79 12.54 -8.32
C LEU A 31 7.39 11.06 -8.38
N CYS A 32 6.36 10.73 -9.15
CA CYS A 32 5.86 9.37 -9.35
C CYS A 32 5.36 9.21 -10.78
N ASN A 33 5.31 7.98 -11.26
CA ASN A 33 4.58 7.64 -12.47
C ASN A 33 3.06 7.74 -12.25
N ASP A 34 2.33 7.95 -13.34
CA ASP A 34 0.88 7.97 -13.35
C ASP A 34 0.41 7.06 -14.49
N PRO A 35 -0.58 6.17 -14.31
CA PRO A 35 -1.12 5.37 -15.41
C PRO A 35 -2.42 5.93 -16.01
N ARG A 36 -2.62 5.73 -17.31
CA ARG A 36 -3.96 5.78 -17.94
C ARG A 36 -4.85 4.68 -17.37
N ALA A 37 -6.16 4.87 -17.51
CA ALA A 37 -7.14 3.84 -17.23
C ALA A 37 -6.78 2.55 -17.98
N GLY A 38 -6.61 1.46 -17.24
CA GLY A 38 -6.30 0.14 -17.79
C GLY A 38 -4.91 -0.03 -18.40
N GLN A 39 -4.02 0.97 -18.32
CA GLN A 39 -2.65 0.86 -18.86
C GLN A 39 -1.85 -0.23 -18.14
N TRP A 40 -1.99 -0.31 -16.82
CA TRP A 40 -1.37 -1.35 -16.03
C TRP A 40 -2.40 -2.43 -15.70
N ASP A 41 -2.22 -3.60 -16.30
CA ASP A 41 -3.07 -4.76 -16.11
C ASP A 41 -2.32 -5.81 -15.30
N GLY A 42 -2.79 -6.09 -14.08
CA GLY A 42 -2.19 -7.07 -13.18
C GLY A 42 -2.06 -8.45 -13.81
N ARG A 43 -3.02 -8.84 -14.65
CA ARG A 43 -3.01 -10.14 -15.36
C ARG A 43 -1.87 -10.27 -16.37
N ARG A 44 -1.25 -9.16 -16.76
CA ARG A 44 -0.11 -9.11 -17.69
C ARG A 44 1.21 -8.80 -16.98
N MET A 45 1.16 -7.95 -15.97
CA MET A 45 2.36 -7.43 -15.30
C MET A 45 2.79 -8.29 -14.11
N PHE A 46 1.84 -8.82 -13.33
CA PHE A 46 2.13 -9.62 -12.16
C PHE A 46 2.82 -10.93 -12.54
N ARG A 47 3.84 -11.30 -11.77
CA ARG A 47 4.69 -12.48 -12.04
C ARG A 47 4.50 -13.60 -11.03
N ASN A 48 3.38 -13.62 -10.32
CA ASN A 48 3.14 -14.58 -9.23
C ASN A 48 4.17 -14.48 -8.09
N MET A 49 4.70 -13.29 -7.82
CA MET A 49 5.75 -13.06 -6.83
C MET A 49 5.26 -12.16 -5.70
N ILE A 50 5.68 -12.49 -4.49
CA ILE A 50 5.51 -11.66 -3.30
C ILE A 50 6.86 -11.42 -2.62
N ALA A 51 7.03 -10.25 -2.05
CA ALA A 51 8.26 -9.83 -1.42
C ALA A 51 8.43 -10.52 -0.07
N ASP A 52 7.38 -10.49 0.75
CA ASP A 52 7.42 -10.99 2.12
C ASP A 52 6.01 -11.25 2.67
N TYR A 53 5.93 -12.08 3.71
CA TYR A 53 4.73 -12.28 4.51
C TYR A 53 5.09 -12.19 5.99
N LYS A 54 4.51 -11.22 6.68
CA LYS A 54 4.81 -10.92 8.09
C LYS A 54 3.58 -11.15 8.95
N THR A 55 3.79 -11.74 10.12
CA THR A 55 2.73 -11.96 11.12
C THR A 55 2.90 -11.03 12.32
N VAL A 56 1.82 -10.73 13.02
CA VAL A 56 1.82 -9.94 14.26
C VAL A 56 2.41 -8.53 14.08
N VAL A 57 1.96 -7.83 13.03
CA VAL A 57 2.33 -6.46 12.68
C VAL A 57 1.32 -5.47 13.28
N VAL A 58 1.80 -4.33 13.78
CA VAL A 58 0.98 -3.27 14.39
C VAL A 58 1.09 -1.91 13.69
N THR A 59 1.91 -1.83 12.63
CA THR A 59 2.15 -0.60 11.86
C THR A 59 1.35 -0.53 10.57
N ASP A 60 0.84 -1.66 10.09
CA ASP A 60 0.27 -1.80 8.74
C ASP A 60 -1.27 -1.75 8.80
N GLY A 61 -1.80 -0.87 9.65
CA GLY A 61 -3.22 -0.72 9.91
C GLY A 61 -3.54 -0.95 11.39
N GLU A 62 -4.83 -0.84 11.71
CA GLU A 62 -5.27 -0.91 13.09
C GLU A 62 -5.32 -2.35 13.63
N GLY A 63 -4.95 -2.50 14.91
CA GLY A 63 -4.91 -3.78 15.61
C GLY A 63 -3.63 -4.56 15.36
N VAL A 64 -3.60 -5.80 15.85
CA VAL A 64 -2.53 -6.76 15.50
C VAL A 64 -2.97 -7.46 14.22
N ARG A 65 -2.15 -7.41 13.18
CA ARG A 65 -2.50 -7.86 11.83
C ARG A 65 -1.41 -8.74 11.24
N ASN A 66 -1.76 -9.47 10.19
CA ASN A 66 -0.77 -10.03 9.29
C ASN A 66 -0.65 -9.12 8.06
N SER A 67 0.48 -9.19 7.36
CA SER A 67 0.79 -8.32 6.22
C SER A 67 1.39 -9.12 5.08
N LEU A 68 0.78 -9.04 3.90
CA LEU A 68 1.29 -9.63 2.66
C LEU A 68 1.88 -8.52 1.78
N TYR A 69 3.19 -8.55 1.59
CA TYR A 69 3.94 -7.61 0.78
C TYR A 69 4.06 -8.17 -0.63
N VAL A 70 3.34 -7.63 -1.60
CA VAL A 70 3.40 -8.08 -3.01
C VAL A 70 4.61 -7.46 -3.74
N SER A 71 5.06 -8.10 -4.81
CA SER A 71 6.17 -7.60 -5.64
C SER A 71 5.67 -6.89 -6.90
N GLY A 72 6.43 -5.89 -7.33
CA GLY A 72 6.14 -5.11 -8.54
C GLY A 72 5.40 -3.82 -8.23
N CYS A 73 5.98 -2.67 -8.58
CA CYS A 73 5.34 -1.38 -8.42
C CYS A 73 5.82 -0.40 -9.49
N PRO A 74 5.02 -0.13 -10.53
CA PRO A 74 5.40 0.80 -11.59
C PRO A 74 5.26 2.27 -11.20
N PHE A 75 4.75 2.60 -10.01
CA PHE A 75 4.64 4.00 -9.57
C PHE A 75 5.99 4.67 -9.34
N HIS A 76 7.03 3.91 -8.93
CA HIS A 76 8.40 4.41 -8.72
C HIS A 76 8.49 5.73 -7.93
N CYS A 77 7.68 5.88 -6.88
CA CYS A 77 7.61 7.10 -6.07
C CYS A 77 9.00 7.51 -5.57
N GLU A 78 9.36 8.78 -5.68
CA GLU A 78 10.64 9.28 -5.17
C GLU A 78 10.76 9.04 -3.65
N GLY A 79 11.83 8.37 -3.22
CA GLY A 79 12.04 8.05 -1.82
C GLY A 79 11.11 6.96 -1.28
N CYS A 80 10.53 6.12 -2.14
CA CYS A 80 9.72 4.97 -1.73
C CYS A 80 10.49 4.05 -0.76
N PHE A 81 9.89 3.75 0.39
CA PHE A 81 10.45 2.82 1.37
C PHE A 81 10.64 1.41 0.81
N ASN A 82 9.76 1.00 -0.11
CA ASN A 82 9.71 -0.31 -0.74
C ASN A 82 10.37 -0.33 -2.14
N ALA A 83 11.34 0.56 -2.40
CA ALA A 83 11.98 0.63 -3.72
C ALA A 83 12.65 -0.68 -4.16
N SER A 84 13.10 -1.51 -3.22
CA SER A 84 13.70 -2.82 -3.50
C SER A 84 12.74 -3.83 -4.14
N ILE A 85 11.43 -3.59 -4.04
CA ILE A 85 10.38 -4.51 -4.54
C ILE A 85 9.55 -3.89 -5.67
N TRP A 86 10.08 -2.85 -6.33
CA TRP A 86 9.55 -2.34 -7.59
C TRP A 86 9.62 -3.36 -8.72
N ASP A 87 10.61 -4.25 -8.68
CA ASP A 87 10.74 -5.35 -9.62
C ASP A 87 9.65 -6.40 -9.36
N PHE A 88 8.90 -6.75 -10.40
CA PHE A 88 7.89 -7.80 -10.36
C PHE A 88 8.47 -9.18 -10.08
N GLN A 89 9.78 -9.38 -10.24
CA GLN A 89 10.48 -10.63 -9.91
C GLN A 89 11.10 -10.64 -8.50
N ALA A 90 10.94 -9.58 -7.71
CA ALA A 90 11.49 -9.55 -6.36
C ALA A 90 10.81 -10.57 -5.43
N GLY A 91 11.55 -11.08 -4.44
CA GLY A 91 11.01 -11.97 -3.42
C GLY A 91 10.90 -13.43 -3.87
N HIS A 92 9.75 -14.05 -3.62
CA HIS A 92 9.51 -15.47 -3.85
C HIS A 92 8.10 -15.72 -4.39
N GLU A 93 7.88 -16.91 -4.95
CA GLU A 93 6.62 -17.26 -5.59
C GLU A 93 5.46 -17.35 -4.59
N TYR A 94 4.29 -16.84 -4.98
CA TYR A 94 3.04 -17.05 -4.27
C TYR A 94 2.54 -18.48 -4.53
N THR A 95 2.33 -19.24 -3.45
CA THR A 95 1.98 -20.66 -3.52
C THR A 95 0.75 -20.97 -2.68
N GLN A 96 0.05 -22.06 -3.02
CA GLN A 96 -1.07 -22.57 -2.22
C GLN A 96 -0.67 -22.78 -0.74
N ARG A 97 0.56 -23.26 -0.50
CA ARG A 97 1.10 -23.44 0.85
C ARG A 97 1.19 -22.13 1.63
N LEU A 98 1.58 -21.03 0.98
CA LEU A 98 1.59 -19.71 1.60
C LEU A 98 0.16 -19.25 1.91
N GLU A 99 -0.76 -19.45 0.97
CA GLU A 99 -2.17 -19.10 1.17
C GLU A 99 -2.79 -19.86 2.36
N ASP A 100 -2.59 -21.17 2.43
CA ASP A 100 -3.09 -21.99 3.55
C ASP A 100 -2.49 -21.54 4.88
N ARG A 101 -1.21 -21.16 4.88
CA ARG A 101 -0.57 -20.56 6.06
C ARG A 101 -1.20 -19.22 6.44
N ILE A 102 -1.47 -18.33 5.48
CA ILE A 102 -2.12 -17.04 5.74
C ILE A 102 -3.46 -17.25 6.45
N ILE A 103 -4.25 -18.19 5.96
CA ILE A 103 -5.55 -18.52 6.55
C ILE A 103 -5.40 -19.03 7.99
N GLU A 104 -4.47 -19.95 8.24
CA GLU A 104 -4.24 -20.47 9.59
C GLU A 104 -3.75 -19.37 10.54
N ASP A 105 -2.81 -18.55 10.10
CA ASP A 105 -2.25 -17.44 10.86
C ASP A 105 -3.28 -16.32 11.13
N LEU A 106 -4.43 -16.30 10.43
CA LEU A 106 -5.56 -15.40 10.69
C LEU A 106 -6.56 -15.94 11.72
N ARG A 107 -6.57 -17.25 12.03
CA ARG A 107 -7.53 -17.85 12.97
C ARG A 107 -7.47 -17.30 14.40
N PRO A 108 -6.30 -17.00 14.99
CA PRO A 108 -6.25 -16.52 16.37
C PRO A 108 -7.09 -15.25 16.57
N GLY A 109 -7.86 -15.21 17.66
CA GLY A 109 -8.81 -14.11 17.92
C GLY A 109 -8.16 -12.74 18.11
N TYR A 110 -6.88 -12.70 18.49
CA TYR A 110 -6.13 -11.45 18.64
C TYR A 110 -5.61 -10.87 17.31
N ILE A 111 -5.66 -11.64 16.21
CA ILE A 111 -5.33 -11.13 14.88
C ILE A 111 -6.59 -10.48 14.31
N GLN A 112 -6.57 -9.16 14.15
CA GLN A 112 -7.70 -8.38 13.64
C GLN A 112 -7.95 -8.65 12.15
N GLY A 113 -6.89 -8.83 11.36
CA GLY A 113 -7.05 -9.00 9.92
C GLY A 113 -5.75 -9.09 9.14
N LEU A 114 -5.87 -8.89 7.83
CA LEU A 114 -4.77 -8.93 6.86
C LEU A 114 -4.63 -7.56 6.18
N THR A 115 -3.40 -7.19 5.85
CA THR A 115 -3.10 -6.01 5.05
C THR A 115 -2.37 -6.42 3.76
N PHE A 116 -2.85 -5.93 2.62
CA PHE A 116 -2.17 -6.00 1.34
C PHE A 116 -1.36 -4.72 1.12
N LEU A 117 -0.05 -4.85 0.97
CA LEU A 117 0.86 -3.71 0.75
C LEU A 117 2.13 -4.17 0.01
N GLY A 118 3.20 -3.36 0.05
CA GLY A 118 4.50 -3.70 -0.52
C GLY A 118 4.76 -2.92 -1.81
N GLY A 119 4.69 -3.63 -2.93
CA GLY A 119 4.70 -3.06 -4.28
C GLY A 119 3.37 -2.37 -4.59
N GLU A 120 2.65 -2.83 -5.62
CA GLU A 120 1.31 -2.36 -5.94
C GLU A 120 0.27 -3.49 -5.86
N PRO A 121 -0.46 -3.62 -4.72
CA PRO A 121 -1.51 -4.62 -4.54
C PRO A 121 -2.59 -4.65 -5.63
N MET A 122 -2.96 -3.50 -6.20
CA MET A 122 -3.95 -3.45 -7.29
C MET A 122 -3.42 -4.00 -8.63
N LEU A 123 -2.16 -4.43 -8.68
CA LEU A 123 -1.61 -5.23 -9.79
C LEU A 123 -1.43 -6.70 -9.42
N ALA A 124 -1.54 -7.08 -8.14
CA ALA A 124 -1.49 -8.47 -7.68
C ALA A 124 -2.88 -9.13 -7.58
N THR A 125 -3.89 -8.55 -8.23
CA THR A 125 -5.27 -9.08 -8.30
C THR A 125 -5.38 -10.55 -8.69
N PRO A 126 -4.52 -11.16 -9.54
CA PRO A 126 -4.64 -12.59 -9.86
C PRO A 126 -4.51 -13.52 -8.64
N VAL A 127 -3.84 -13.08 -7.58
CA VAL A 127 -3.69 -13.85 -6.32
C VAL A 127 -4.48 -13.23 -5.17
N LEU A 128 -4.59 -11.89 -5.12
CA LEU A 128 -5.25 -11.21 -4.02
C LEU A 128 -6.78 -11.33 -4.07
N VAL A 129 -7.40 -11.37 -5.24
CA VAL A 129 -8.85 -11.57 -5.35
C VAL A 129 -9.26 -12.96 -4.85
N PRO A 130 -8.63 -14.08 -5.30
CA PRO A 130 -8.89 -15.40 -4.74
C PRO A 130 -8.65 -15.47 -3.22
N LEU A 131 -7.53 -14.92 -2.73
CA LEU A 131 -7.21 -14.89 -1.31
C LEU A 131 -8.26 -14.12 -0.50
N ALA A 132 -8.64 -12.92 -0.94
CA ALA A 132 -9.65 -12.11 -0.26
C ALA A 132 -11.01 -12.82 -0.22
N ARG A 133 -11.43 -13.45 -1.33
CA ARG A 133 -12.64 -14.28 -1.37
C ARG A 133 -12.59 -15.43 -0.38
N ARG A 134 -11.45 -16.13 -0.29
CA ARG A 134 -11.26 -17.22 0.66
C ARG A 134 -11.35 -16.72 2.11
N ILE A 135 -10.72 -15.59 2.43
CA ILE A 135 -10.83 -14.96 3.75
C ILE A 135 -12.30 -14.62 4.06
N ARG A 136 -13.04 -14.04 3.10
CA ARG A 136 -14.48 -13.78 3.28
C ARG A 136 -15.28 -15.07 3.48
N ALA A 137 -14.97 -16.14 2.77
CA ALA A 137 -15.65 -17.42 2.92
C ALA A 137 -15.39 -18.07 4.30
N GLU A 138 -14.17 -17.97 4.82
CA GLU A 138 -13.79 -18.60 6.09
C GLU A 138 -14.13 -17.76 7.33
N PHE A 139 -14.09 -16.43 7.21
CA PHE A 139 -14.19 -15.52 8.36
C PHE A 139 -15.29 -14.45 8.21
N GLY A 140 -15.94 -14.34 7.05
CA GLY A 140 -16.85 -13.22 6.77
C GLY A 140 -16.15 -11.87 6.91
N HIS A 141 -16.73 -10.98 7.72
CA HIS A 141 -16.14 -9.69 8.10
C HIS A 141 -15.55 -9.70 9.52
N ALA A 142 -15.38 -10.87 10.14
CA ALA A 142 -14.71 -10.96 11.44
C ALA A 142 -13.20 -10.66 11.36
N LYS A 143 -12.63 -10.74 10.15
CA LYS A 143 -11.26 -10.31 9.83
C LYS A 143 -11.34 -9.20 8.80
N ASP A 144 -10.85 -8.01 9.16
CA ASP A 144 -10.87 -6.88 8.22
C ASP A 144 -9.69 -6.98 7.24
N LEU A 145 -9.88 -6.44 6.04
CA LEU A 145 -8.90 -6.41 4.97
C LEU A 145 -8.53 -4.97 4.66
N TRP A 146 -7.25 -4.65 4.80
CA TRP A 146 -6.70 -3.36 4.44
C TRP A 146 -5.90 -3.49 3.14
N CYS A 147 -5.87 -2.43 2.34
CA CYS A 147 -5.05 -2.37 1.13
C CYS A 147 -4.39 -1.01 0.98
N TRP A 148 -3.07 -0.98 0.84
CA TRP A 148 -2.35 0.21 0.37
C TRP A 148 -2.25 0.18 -1.14
N THR A 149 -2.38 1.33 -1.77
CA THR A 149 -2.21 1.45 -3.21
C THR A 149 -1.72 2.84 -3.60
N GLY A 150 -0.92 2.93 -4.66
CA GLY A 150 -0.59 4.21 -5.28
C GLY A 150 -1.75 4.80 -6.07
N TYR A 151 -2.75 4.00 -6.45
CA TYR A 151 -3.95 4.50 -7.12
C TYR A 151 -4.81 5.34 -6.17
N THR A 152 -5.55 6.32 -6.69
CA THR A 152 -6.64 6.92 -5.94
C THR A 152 -7.96 6.19 -6.18
N TRP A 153 -8.92 6.36 -5.29
CA TRP A 153 -10.32 5.91 -5.46
C TRP A 153 -10.87 6.28 -6.84
N GLU A 154 -10.65 7.52 -7.26
CA GLU A 154 -11.11 8.04 -8.54
C GLU A 154 -10.43 7.33 -9.72
N GLU A 155 -9.15 6.96 -9.59
CA GLU A 155 -8.45 6.16 -10.60
C GLU A 155 -8.94 4.72 -10.65
N LEU A 156 -9.31 4.12 -9.50
CA LEU A 156 -9.86 2.77 -9.44
C LEU A 156 -11.29 2.70 -9.99
N MET A 157 -12.06 3.78 -9.88
CA MET A 157 -13.47 3.84 -10.28
C MET A 157 -13.70 4.42 -11.68
N ARG A 158 -12.66 4.94 -12.35
CA ARG A 158 -12.81 5.60 -13.67
C ARG A 158 -13.17 4.60 -14.79
N PRO A 159 -13.89 5.04 -15.84
CA PRO A 159 -14.12 4.23 -17.03
C PRO A 159 -12.81 3.75 -17.68
N GLY A 160 -12.79 2.50 -18.14
CA GLY A 160 -11.64 1.90 -18.82
C GLY A 160 -10.60 1.26 -17.89
N GLU A 161 -10.75 1.40 -16.58
CA GLU A 161 -9.91 0.67 -15.62
C GLU A 161 -10.24 -0.84 -15.63
N THR A 162 -9.28 -1.69 -15.25
CA THR A 162 -9.49 -3.13 -15.30
C THR A 162 -10.45 -3.61 -14.19
N PRO A 163 -11.42 -4.49 -14.51
CA PRO A 163 -12.52 -4.84 -13.58
C PRO A 163 -12.05 -5.60 -12.33
N ASP A 164 -10.92 -6.30 -12.42
CA ASP A 164 -10.30 -7.04 -11.32
C ASP A 164 -9.82 -6.12 -10.17
N LYS A 165 -9.46 -4.87 -10.46
CA LYS A 165 -9.14 -3.88 -9.41
C LYS A 165 -10.37 -3.51 -8.60
N ARG A 166 -11.50 -3.29 -9.30
CA ARG A 166 -12.79 -3.03 -8.66
C ARG A 166 -13.27 -4.24 -7.85
N GLU A 167 -13.08 -5.44 -8.38
CA GLU A 167 -13.39 -6.67 -7.67
C GLU A 167 -12.59 -6.82 -6.37
N LEU A 168 -11.28 -6.52 -6.39
CA LEU A 168 -10.47 -6.49 -5.17
C LEU A 168 -10.94 -5.39 -4.21
N LEU A 169 -11.24 -4.19 -4.72
CA LEU A 169 -11.75 -3.07 -3.93
C LEU A 169 -13.05 -3.45 -3.20
N GLU A 170 -13.99 -4.11 -3.87
CA GLU A 170 -15.26 -4.55 -3.27
C GLU A 170 -15.09 -5.63 -2.19
N LEU A 171 -13.92 -6.28 -2.13
CA LEU A 171 -13.62 -7.32 -1.14
C LEU A 171 -12.91 -6.78 0.11
N ILE A 172 -12.38 -5.56 0.10
CA ILE A 172 -11.62 -4.99 1.23
C ILE A 172 -12.46 -4.02 2.06
N ASP A 173 -12.05 -3.76 3.31
CA ASP A 173 -12.77 -2.88 4.24
C ASP A 173 -12.15 -1.48 4.31
N VAL A 174 -10.82 -1.38 4.23
CA VAL A 174 -10.08 -0.11 4.34
C VAL A 174 -9.08 0.03 3.20
N LEU A 175 -9.11 1.18 2.52
CA LEU A 175 -8.17 1.52 1.46
C LEU A 175 -7.30 2.69 1.91
N VAL A 176 -5.97 2.52 1.89
CA VAL A 176 -5.04 3.64 1.95
C VAL A 176 -4.61 3.97 0.54
N ASP A 177 -5.14 5.07 0.01
CA ASP A 177 -5.05 5.41 -1.39
C ASP A 177 -4.08 6.57 -1.67
N GLY A 178 -3.59 6.63 -2.90
CA GLY A 178 -2.71 7.66 -3.40
C GLY A 178 -1.21 7.33 -3.29
N ARG A 179 -0.44 7.85 -4.25
CA ARG A 179 1.02 7.75 -4.28
C ARG A 179 1.64 8.42 -3.06
N TYR A 180 2.79 7.89 -2.62
CA TYR A 180 3.67 8.60 -1.71
C TYR A 180 4.31 9.80 -2.40
N ILE A 181 4.15 11.00 -1.83
CA ILE A 181 4.73 12.23 -2.34
C ILE A 181 5.75 12.75 -1.31
N LYS A 182 7.04 12.68 -1.65
CA LYS A 182 8.16 13.03 -0.76
C LYS A 182 8.06 14.43 -0.16
N THR A 183 7.58 15.42 -0.91
CA THR A 183 7.42 16.80 -0.45
C THR A 183 6.24 16.99 0.51
N LEU A 184 5.35 16.02 0.58
CA LEU A 184 4.21 15.98 1.49
C LEU A 184 4.42 14.96 2.62
N LYS A 185 5.65 14.48 2.79
CA LYS A 185 6.00 13.52 3.84
C LYS A 185 5.73 14.12 5.22
N ASP A 186 5.03 13.37 6.05
CA ASP A 186 4.77 13.75 7.44
C ASP A 186 4.71 12.48 8.31
N SER A 187 5.54 12.43 9.35
CA SER A 187 5.66 11.27 10.26
C SER A 187 4.59 11.23 11.35
N LEU A 188 3.81 12.29 11.50
CA LEU A 188 2.71 12.36 12.47
C LEU A 188 1.41 11.74 11.92
N LEU A 189 1.37 11.44 10.63
CA LEU A 189 0.21 10.85 9.98
C LEU A 189 0.00 9.41 10.41
N GLN A 190 -1.25 9.08 10.72
CA GLN A 190 -1.64 7.72 11.02
C GLN A 190 -1.49 6.86 9.75
N PHE A 191 -0.70 5.79 9.84
CA PHE A 191 -0.57 4.71 8.85
C PHE A 191 -0.10 5.12 7.43
N ARG A 192 0.16 6.40 7.14
CA ARG A 192 0.53 6.84 5.79
C ARG A 192 1.74 7.74 5.78
N GLY A 193 2.45 7.75 4.67
CA GLY A 193 3.74 8.42 4.56
C GLY A 193 3.63 9.87 4.10
N SER A 194 2.55 10.26 3.42
CA SER A 194 2.36 11.61 2.91
C SER A 194 0.92 12.11 3.01
N SER A 195 0.74 13.41 3.20
CA SER A 195 -0.55 14.03 3.53
C SER A 195 -1.60 14.02 2.41
N ASN A 196 -1.20 13.72 1.17
CA ASN A 196 -2.13 13.49 0.06
C ASN A 196 -2.80 12.11 0.10
N GLN A 197 -2.25 11.15 0.85
CA GLN A 197 -2.83 9.83 0.97
C GLN A 197 -4.05 9.86 1.87
N ARG A 198 -5.10 9.13 1.53
CA ARG A 198 -6.34 9.07 2.32
C ARG A 198 -6.54 7.66 2.86
N ILE A 199 -7.13 7.56 4.04
CA ILE A 199 -7.61 6.28 4.59
C ILE A 199 -9.12 6.29 4.44
N LEU A 200 -9.64 5.37 3.62
CA LEU A 200 -11.04 5.33 3.20
C LEU A 200 -11.73 4.08 3.76
N ASP A 201 -12.97 4.26 4.19
CA ASP A 201 -13.91 3.18 4.50
C ASP A 201 -14.54 2.70 3.19
N VAL A 202 -14.15 1.53 2.71
CA VAL A 202 -14.54 1.07 1.37
C VAL A 202 -16.03 0.77 1.27
N PRO A 203 -16.67 0.00 2.19
CA PRO A 203 -18.10 -0.22 2.17
C PRO A 203 -18.92 1.07 2.15
N ARG A 204 -18.59 2.04 3.01
CA ARG A 204 -19.28 3.34 3.03
C ARG A 204 -19.03 4.15 1.76
N SER A 205 -17.82 4.06 1.21
CA SER A 205 -17.48 4.76 -0.03
C SER A 205 -18.26 4.21 -1.23
N LEU A 206 -18.45 2.89 -1.29
CA LEU A 206 -19.28 2.23 -2.30
C LEU A 206 -20.75 2.63 -2.17
N GLU A 207 -21.29 2.64 -0.95
CA GLU A 207 -22.67 3.04 -0.67
C GLU A 207 -22.94 4.52 -1.01
N ALA A 208 -22.00 5.41 -0.67
CA ALA A 208 -22.11 6.84 -0.95
C ALA A 208 -21.81 7.20 -2.42
N GLY A 209 -21.23 6.29 -3.21
CA GLY A 209 -20.79 6.55 -4.58
C GLY A 209 -19.54 7.44 -4.68
N GLY A 210 -18.76 7.56 -3.61
CA GLY A 210 -17.58 8.44 -3.53
C GLY A 210 -16.76 8.19 -2.26
N PRO A 211 -15.52 8.70 -2.17
CA PRO A 211 -14.61 8.38 -1.08
C PRO A 211 -15.14 8.93 0.27
N VAL A 212 -15.29 8.02 1.23
CA VAL A 212 -15.66 8.32 2.62
C VAL A 212 -14.44 8.04 3.51
N VAL A 213 -13.99 9.07 4.22
CA VAL A 213 -12.84 8.95 5.15
C VAL A 213 -13.16 7.97 6.27
N TRP A 214 -12.20 7.11 6.59
CA TRP A 214 -12.30 6.13 7.65
C TRP A 214 -12.50 6.82 9.00
N ALA A 215 -13.58 6.46 9.71
CA ALA A 215 -14.06 7.20 10.88
C ALA A 215 -13.10 7.20 12.09
N ARG A 216 -12.12 6.29 12.09
CA ARG A 216 -11.11 6.16 13.15
C ARG A 216 -9.76 6.79 12.78
N LEU A 217 -9.71 7.52 11.66
CA LEU A 217 -8.55 8.29 11.28
C LEU A 217 -8.26 9.36 12.36
N HIS A 218 -7.08 9.28 12.95
CA HIS A 218 -6.62 10.23 13.95
C HIS A 218 -5.11 10.45 13.80
N ASP A 219 -4.74 11.55 13.13
CA ASP A 219 -3.34 11.96 12.99
C ASP A 219 -2.84 12.59 14.29
N GLN A 220 -1.55 12.42 14.57
CA GLN A 220 -0.92 13.07 15.71
C GLN A 220 -0.73 14.56 15.43
N GLU A 221 -0.97 15.42 16.41
CA GLU A 221 -0.79 16.87 16.26
C GLU A 221 0.59 17.36 16.74
N ARG A 222 1.33 16.51 17.45
CA ARG A 222 2.61 16.84 18.05
C ARG A 222 3.58 15.68 17.91
N ASP A 223 4.76 16.00 17.41
CA ASP A 223 5.92 15.14 17.65
C ASP A 223 6.14 15.10 19.17
N ILE A 224 6.49 13.93 19.73
CA ILE A 224 6.90 13.83 21.15
C ILE A 224 8.41 13.56 21.17
N PRO A 225 9.27 14.59 21.01
CA PRO A 225 10.68 14.44 21.25
C PRO A 225 10.94 14.42 22.77
N GLU A 226 11.89 13.59 23.19
CA GLU A 226 12.66 13.67 24.45
C GLU A 226 12.19 12.99 25.74
N ILE A 227 10.91 12.67 25.99
CA ILE A 227 10.57 12.05 27.29
C ILE A 227 11.17 10.64 27.46
N TYR A 228 11.42 9.93 26.36
CA TYR A 228 12.06 8.60 26.37
C TYR A 228 13.60 8.63 26.25
N LEU A 229 14.22 9.81 26.07
CA LEU A 229 15.67 9.94 26.02
C LEU A 229 16.25 10.31 27.39
N LYS A 230 15.52 11.07 28.22
CA LYS A 230 16.00 11.53 29.53
C LYS A 230 16.24 10.40 30.54
N ASP A 231 15.52 9.29 30.46
CA ASP A 231 15.69 8.16 31.38
C ASP A 231 16.86 7.22 31.02
N ARG A 232 17.44 7.37 29.82
CA ARG A 232 18.65 6.63 29.41
C ARG A 232 19.95 7.33 29.78
N GLU A 233 19.92 8.64 29.98
CA GLU A 233 21.09 9.42 30.42
C GLU A 233 21.19 9.50 31.95
N SER A 234 20.06 9.49 32.67
CA SER A 234 20.05 9.50 34.14
C SER A 234 20.61 8.20 34.75
N GLY A 235 20.48 7.06 34.08
CA GLY A 235 21.01 5.76 34.53
C GLY A 235 22.53 5.55 34.33
N LYS A 236 23.25 6.47 33.69
CA LYS A 236 24.71 6.38 33.47
C LYS A 236 25.55 7.29 34.39
N SER A 237 24.92 8.02 35.31
CA SER A 237 25.63 9.00 36.17
C SER A 237 25.88 8.56 37.62
N THR A 238 25.49 7.34 38.01
CA THR A 238 25.75 6.81 39.36
C THR A 238 26.52 5.49 39.31
N SER A 239 27.77 5.57 38.83
CA SER A 239 28.80 4.57 39.12
C SER A 239 30.16 5.25 39.03
N SER A 240 30.57 5.89 40.12
CA SER A 240 31.94 6.29 40.42
C SER A 240 32.26 5.84 41.84
#